data_AF-A0A7V8WXF0-F1
#
_entry.id   AF-A0A7V8WXF0-F1
#
_cell.length_a   1.000
_cell.length_b   1.000
_cell.length_c   1.000
_cell.angle_alpha   90.00
_cell.angle_beta   90.00
_cell.angle_gamma   90.00
#
_symmetry.space_group_name_H-M   'P 1'
#
loop_
_entity.id
_entity.type
_entity.pdbx_description
1 polymer ?
#
loop_
_entity_poly.entity_id
_entity_poly.type
_entity_poly.pdbx_seq_one_letter_code
_entity_poly.pdbx_strand_id
1 'polypeptide(L)' 'GDAWALAATLAERAGVIVTPGETFGPAGAGFVRVAAVQPDDRIELAATRLAV' A
#
# COMPACT_ATOMS: atom_id res chain seq x y z
N GLY A 1 12.39 3.13 7.33
CA GLY A 1 11.34 3.98 6.77
C GLY A 1 10.05 3.70 7.53
N ASP A 2 9.14 4.66 7.63
CA ASP A 2 7.89 4.47 8.36
C ASP A 2 6.84 3.81 7.44
N ALA A 3 6.81 2.47 7.42
CA ALA A 3 5.85 1.73 6.60
C ALA A 3 4.40 1.88 7.11
N TRP A 4 4.20 2.21 8.39
CA TRP A 4 2.87 2.50 8.93
C TRP A 4 2.33 3.82 8.40
N ALA A 5 3.16 4.86 8.33
CA ALA A 5 2.79 6.11 7.67
C ALA A 5 2.51 5.91 6.17
N LEU A 6 3.29 5.05 5.49
CA LEU A 6 3.02 4.70 4.10
C LEU A 6 1.68 3.98 3.96
N ALA A 7 1.38 3.01 4.83
CA ALA A 7 0.11 2.29 4.83
C ALA A 7 -1.08 3.22 5.06
N ALA A 8 -0.98 4.16 6.00
CA ALA A 8 -2.01 5.18 6.24
C ALA A 8 -2.22 6.07 5.01
N THR A 9 -1.13 6.56 4.40
CA THR A 9 -1.20 7.41 3.19
C THR A 9 -1.92 6.69 2.04
N LEU A 10 -1.61 5.42 1.81
CA LEU A 10 -2.25 4.61 0.77
C LEU A 10 -3.75 4.39 1.05
N ALA A 11 -4.13 4.19 2.31
CA ALA A 11 -5.52 4.07 2.72
C ALA A 11 -6.29 5.38 2.50
N GLU A 12 -5.73 6.50 2.94
CA GLU A 12 -6.39 7.82 2.91
C GLU A 12 -6.48 8.40 1.50
N ARG A 13 -5.40 8.29 0.70
CA ARG A 13 -5.32 8.94 -0.62
C ARG A 13 -5.85 8.07 -1.75
N ALA A 14 -5.60 6.77 -1.70
CA ALA A 14 -5.96 5.86 -2.80
C ALA A 14 -7.11 4.90 -2.46
N GLY A 15 -7.47 4.78 -1.19
CA GLY A 15 -8.44 3.78 -0.72
C GLY A 15 -7.87 2.36 -0.77
N VAL A 16 -6.55 2.20 -0.59
CA VAL A 16 -5.86 0.91 -0.65
C VAL A 16 -5.39 0.50 0.73
N ILE A 17 -5.84 -0.67 1.20
CA ILE A 17 -5.33 -1.28 2.43
C ILE A 17 -4.15 -2.18 2.10
N VAL A 18 -3.04 -1.97 2.80
CA VAL A 18 -1.80 -2.74 2.64
C VAL A 18 -1.32 -3.27 3.99
N THR A 19 -0.37 -4.21 3.97
CA THR A 19 0.28 -4.70 5.19
C THR A 19 1.65 -4.02 5.36
N PRO A 20 1.93 -3.33 6.48
CA PRO A 20 3.26 -2.80 6.80
C PRO A 20 4.30 -3.92 6.84
N GLY A 21 5.48 -3.68 6.28
CA GLY A 21 6.49 -4.71 6.08
C GLY A 21 7.12 -5.24 7.37
N GLU A 22 7.11 -4.46 8.46
CA GLU A 22 7.60 -4.89 9.78
C GLU A 22 6.83 -6.09 10.32
N THR A 23 5.60 -6.35 9.84
CA THR A 23 4.87 -7.59 10.19
C THR A 23 5.56 -8.86 9.71
N PHE A 24 6.49 -8.74 8.75
CA PHE A 24 7.29 -9.84 8.19
C PHE A 24 8.73 -9.86 8.72
N GLY A 25 9.05 -9.03 9.73
CA GLY A 25 10.35 -8.96 10.37
C GLY A 25 11.22 -7.76 9.94
N PRO A 26 12.42 -7.61 10.52
CA PRO A 26 13.23 -6.40 10.38
C PRO A 26 13.61 -6.03 8.94
N ALA A 27 13.76 -7.04 8.07
CA ALA A 27 14.10 -6.83 6.66
C ALA A 27 12.95 -6.17 5.85
N GLY A 28 11.72 -6.22 6.36
CA GLY A 28 10.56 -5.57 5.73
C GLY A 28 10.39 -4.10 6.12
N ALA A 29 11.22 -3.56 7.02
CA ALA A 29 11.05 -2.21 7.53
C ALA A 29 11.10 -1.15 6.41
N GLY A 30 10.12 -0.25 6.40
CA GLY A 30 9.98 0.78 5.37
C GLY A 30 9.38 0.33 4.04
N PHE A 31 8.93 -0.92 3.91
CA PHE A 31 8.17 -1.42 2.77
C PHE A 31 6.75 -1.78 3.17
N VAL A 32 5.86 -1.94 2.18
CA VAL A 32 4.52 -2.48 2.38
C VAL A 32 4.29 -3.66 1.44
N ARG A 33 3.45 -4.62 1.84
CA ARG A 33 2.99 -5.70 0.98
C ARG A 33 1.62 -5.36 0.39
N VAL A 34 1.54 -5.39 -0.94
CA VAL A 34 0.30 -5.20 -1.70
C VAL A 34 -0.20 -6.55 -2.21
N ALA A 35 -1.49 -6.85 -2.01
CA ALA A 35 -2.13 -8.01 -2.61
C ALA A 35 -2.86 -7.59 -3.89
N ALA A 36 -2.27 -7.90 -5.05
CA ALA A 36 -2.86 -7.63 -6.37
C ALA A 36 -3.94 -8.68 -6.73
N VAL A 37 -5.01 -8.74 -5.94
CA VAL A 37 -6.09 -9.74 -6.07
C VAL A 37 -7.44 -9.13 -6.46
N GLN A 38 -7.48 -7.82 -6.65
CA GLN A 38 -8.65 -7.12 -7.17
C GLN A 38 -8.64 -7.16 -8.70
N PRO A 39 -9.78 -6.98 -9.37
CA PRO A 39 -9.83 -6.80 -10.81
C PRO A 39 -8.96 -5.62 -11.30
N ASP A 40 -8.46 -5.71 -12.53
CA ASP A 40 -7.48 -4.76 -13.08
C ASP A 40 -7.98 -3.31 -13.05
N ASP A 41 -9.26 -3.08 -13.35
CA ASP A 41 -9.88 -1.75 -13.32
C ASP A 41 -9.81 -1.07 -11.93
N ARG A 42 -9.87 -1.87 -10.85
CA ARG A 42 -9.71 -1.39 -9.47
C ARG A 42 -8.26 -1.07 -9.15
N ILE A 43 -7.31 -1.87 -9.65
CA ILE A 43 -5.88 -1.64 -9.48
C ILE A 43 -5.47 -0.37 -10.24
N GLU A 44 -5.95 -0.19 -11.47
CA GLU A 44 -5.72 1.02 -12.28
C GLU A 44 -6.30 2.28 -11.63
N LEU A 45 -7.52 2.19 -11.06
CA LEU A 45 -8.12 3.30 -10.34
C LEU A 45 -7.27 3.70 -9.12
N ALA A 46 -6.79 2.73 -8.35
CA ALA A 46 -5.91 2.99 -7.21
C ALA A 46 -4.59 3.65 -7.64
N ALA A 47 -3.97 3.17 -8.73
CA ALA A 47 -2.76 3.77 -9.29
C ALA A 47 -3.01 5.21 -9.77
N THR A 48 -4.15 5.46 -10.43
CA THR A 48 -4.53 6.80 -10.89
C THR A 48 -4.69 7.79 -9.74
N ARG A 49 -5.27 7.36 -8.61
CA ARG A 49 -5.39 8.18 -7.39
C ARG A 49 -4.05 8.53 -6.74
N LEU A 50 -3.00 7.73 -6.97
CA LEU A 50 -1.65 7.97 -6.43
C LEU A 50 -0.79 8.85 -7.33
N ALA A 51 -1.15 9.02 -8.61
CA ALA A 51 -0.38 9.80 -9.59
C ALA A 51 -0.60 11.32 -9.49
N VAL A 52 -1.46 11.78 -8.57
CA VAL A 52 -1.80 13.18 -8.25
C VAL A 52 -1.24 13.59 -6.90
#